data_AF-F7XQC9-F1
#
_entry.id   AF-F7XQC9-F1
#
_cell.length_a   1.000
_cell.length_b   1.000
_cell.length_c   1.000
_cell.angle_alpha   90.00
_cell.angle_beta   90.00
_cell.angle_gamma   90.00
#
_symmetry.space_group_name_H-M   'P 1'
#
loop_
_entity.id
_entity.type
_entity.pdbx_description
1 polymer ?
#
loop_
_entity_poly.entity_id
_entity_poly.type
_entity_poly.pdbx_seq_one_letter_code
_entity_poly.pdbx_strand_id
1 'polypeptide(L)'
;MNSYICELIPEDFEYADPPLSLDYVVKVFKKYDLEFIAHFGEERFYVSHTPGEPMIPAPGGIYPLEIEQIFSYMVMERINVIRCRDGKMYRETLGEMPSRLDM
;
A
#
# COMPACT_ATOMS: atom_id res chain seq x y z
N MET A 1 11.67 -9.70 -14.28
CA MET A 1 10.69 -10.06 -13.23
C MET A 1 9.35 -9.55 -13.71
N ASN A 2 8.33 -10.41 -13.76
CA ASN A 2 6.96 -9.95 -14.04
C ASN A 2 6.39 -9.33 -12.77
N SER A 3 5.67 -8.23 -12.90
CA SER A 3 4.82 -7.68 -11.84
C SER A 3 3.37 -7.87 -12.22
N TYR A 4 2.52 -8.09 -11.22
CA TYR A 4 1.08 -8.27 -11.40
C TYR A 4 0.34 -7.15 -10.69
N ILE A 5 -0.56 -6.51 -11.41
CA ILE A 5 -1.43 -5.45 -10.88
C ILE A 5 -2.80 -6.06 -10.62
N CYS A 6 -3.27 -5.98 -9.37
CA CYS A 6 -4.58 -6.45 -8.95
C CYS A 6 -5.32 -5.34 -8.19
N GLU A 7 -6.63 -5.28 -8.32
CA GLU A 7 -7.47 -4.46 -7.43
C GLU A 7 -7.39 -5.05 -6.01
N LEU A 8 -7.23 -4.18 -5.00
CA LEU A 8 -7.31 -4.60 -3.60
C LEU A 8 -8.77 -4.88 -3.25
N ILE A 9 -9.03 -6.06 -2.70
CA ILE A 9 -10.35 -6.49 -2.25
C ILE A 9 -10.37 -6.66 -0.72
N PRO A 10 -11.54 -6.65 -0.06
CA PRO A 10 -11.62 -6.83 1.39
C PRO A 10 -10.91 -8.10 1.90
N GLU A 11 -10.94 -9.18 1.13
CA GLU A 11 -10.34 -10.48 1.45
C GLU A 11 -8.80 -10.42 1.53
N ASP A 12 -8.17 -9.44 0.88
CA ASP A 12 -6.72 -9.22 0.98
C ASP A 12 -6.27 -8.79 2.39
N PHE A 13 -7.22 -8.46 3.27
CA PHE A 13 -6.99 -8.01 4.63
C PHE A 13 -7.50 -8.99 5.69
N GLU A 14 -7.96 -10.20 5.30
CA GLU A 14 -8.55 -11.17 6.24
C GLU A 14 -7.62 -11.51 7.42
N TYR A 15 -6.32 -11.57 7.16
CA TYR A 15 -5.29 -11.87 8.16
C TYR A 15 -4.48 -10.63 8.61
N ALA A 16 -4.89 -9.43 8.19
CA ALA A 16 -4.20 -8.22 8.58
C ALA A 16 -4.56 -7.80 10.01
N ASP A 17 -3.56 -7.31 10.75
CA ASP A 17 -3.80 -6.79 12.10
C ASP A 17 -4.66 -5.51 12.05
N PRO A 18 -5.69 -5.38 12.91
CA PRO A 18 -6.44 -4.14 13.03
C PRO A 18 -5.52 -2.93 13.28
N PRO A 19 -5.78 -1.76 12.66
CA PRO A 19 -7.02 -1.37 11.97
C PRO A 19 -7.03 -1.66 10.45
N LEU A 20 -6.06 -2.42 9.92
CA LEU A 20 -5.93 -2.62 8.48
C LEU A 20 -7.18 -3.27 7.88
N SER A 21 -7.66 -2.66 6.82
CA SER A 21 -8.79 -3.10 5.98
C SER A 21 -8.76 -2.28 4.68
N LEU A 22 -9.47 -2.74 3.65
CA LEU A 22 -9.61 -1.96 2.42
C LEU A 22 -10.14 -0.54 2.70
N ASP A 23 -11.18 -0.42 3.53
CA ASP A 23 -11.75 0.86 3.92
C ASP A 23 -10.76 1.76 4.68
N TYR A 24 -9.92 1.16 5.53
CA TYR A 24 -8.88 1.88 6.22
C TYR A 24 -7.87 2.48 5.24
N VAL A 25 -7.35 1.67 4.31
CA VAL A 25 -6.40 2.12 3.28
C VAL A 25 -7.01 3.24 2.44
N VAL A 26 -8.26 3.09 1.99
CA VAL A 26 -8.99 4.13 1.24
C VAL A 26 -9.10 5.43 2.05
N LYS A 27 -9.42 5.35 3.35
CA LYS A 27 -9.53 6.52 4.22
C LYS A 27 -8.18 7.21 4.39
N VAL A 28 -7.09 6.47 4.55
CA VAL A 28 -5.73 7.02 4.68
C VAL A 28 -5.30 7.73 3.41
N PHE A 29 -5.48 7.09 2.25
CA PHE A 29 -5.18 7.70 0.95
C PHE A 29 -5.96 9.00 0.73
N LYS A 30 -7.25 9.02 1.08
CA LYS A 30 -8.07 10.25 1.01
C LYS A 30 -7.63 11.32 2.01
N LYS A 31 -7.31 10.93 3.25
CA LYS A 31 -6.92 11.86 4.32
C LYS A 31 -5.65 12.64 3.98
N TYR A 32 -4.67 11.95 3.38
CA TYR A 32 -3.36 12.53 3.05
C TYR A 32 -3.21 12.89 1.57
N ASP A 33 -4.30 12.81 0.80
CA ASP A 33 -4.32 13.06 -0.66
C ASP A 33 -3.24 12.29 -1.42
N LEU A 34 -3.12 10.98 -1.15
CA LEU A 34 -2.08 10.12 -1.69
C LEU A 34 -2.45 9.59 -3.07
N GLU A 35 -1.47 9.61 -3.98
CA GLU A 35 -1.55 8.96 -5.29
C GLU A 35 -1.08 7.49 -5.19
N PHE A 36 0.10 7.27 -4.62
CA PHE A 36 0.65 5.93 -4.41
C PHE A 36 1.68 5.87 -3.28
N ILE A 37 1.92 4.65 -2.80
CA ILE A 37 3.02 4.27 -1.93
C ILE A 37 3.81 3.18 -2.67
N ALA A 38 5.12 3.35 -2.79
CA ALA A 38 6.03 2.38 -3.39
C ALA A 38 7.04 1.86 -2.36
N HIS A 39 7.29 0.55 -2.40
CA HIS A 39 8.23 -0.19 -1.58
C HIS A 39 9.31 -0.81 -2.48
N PHE A 40 10.57 -0.51 -2.16
CA PHE A 40 11.72 -0.91 -2.97
C PHE A 40 12.51 -2.09 -2.36
N GLY A 41 11.95 -2.76 -1.36
CA GLY A 41 12.68 -3.70 -0.50
C GLY A 41 13.30 -3.01 0.71
N GLU A 42 13.66 -3.80 1.72
CA GLU A 42 14.05 -3.30 3.06
C GLU A 42 12.95 -2.39 3.66
N GLU A 43 13.29 -1.44 4.53
CA GLU A 43 12.35 -0.46 5.10
C GLU A 43 12.30 0.84 4.26
N ARG A 44 12.48 0.73 2.94
CA ARG A 44 12.56 1.90 2.04
C ARG A 44 11.26 2.12 1.28
N PHE A 45 10.61 3.25 1.60
CA PHE A 45 9.33 3.66 1.02
C PHE A 45 9.41 5.02 0.33
N TYR A 46 8.60 5.17 -0.71
CA TYR A 46 8.29 6.45 -1.34
C TYR A 46 6.79 6.67 -1.29
N VAL A 47 6.37 7.82 -0.78
CA VAL A 47 4.95 8.20 -0.67
C VAL A 47 4.72 9.41 -1.57
N SER A 48 3.73 9.32 -2.45
CA SER A 48 3.35 10.38 -3.39
C SER A 48 1.99 10.95 -3.04
N HIS A 49 1.90 12.27 -2.97
CA HIS A 49 0.66 13.04 -3.03
C HIS A 49 0.13 13.11 -4.46
N THR A 50 -1.12 13.56 -4.59
CA THR A 50 -1.72 13.95 -5.86
C THR A 50 -1.47 15.44 -6.13
N PRO A 51 -0.93 15.86 -7.30
CA PRO A 51 -0.38 15.05 -8.39
C PRO A 51 1.15 14.91 -8.31
N GLY A 52 1.65 13.71 -8.03
CA GLY A 52 3.05 13.32 -8.18
C GLY A 52 4.06 13.94 -7.21
N GLU A 53 3.64 14.72 -6.22
CA GLU A 53 4.56 15.37 -5.27
C GLU A 53 4.97 14.42 -4.14
N PRO A 54 6.24 14.37 -3.73
CA PRO A 54 6.65 13.52 -2.63
C PRO A 54 6.05 14.01 -1.29
N MET A 55 5.50 13.09 -0.51
CA MET A 55 5.18 13.36 0.89
C MET A 55 6.47 13.32 1.71
N ILE A 56 6.83 14.45 2.31
CA ILE A 56 8.01 14.53 3.16
C ILE A 56 7.63 14.06 4.58
N PRO A 57 8.35 13.07 5.16
CA PRO A 57 8.09 12.63 6.52
C PRO A 57 8.39 13.73 7.53
N ALA A 58 7.88 13.57 8.75
CA ALA A 58 8.21 14.47 9.85
C ALA A 58 9.73 14.43 10.17
N PRO A 59 10.29 15.47 10.83
CA PRO A 59 11.66 15.43 11.32
C PRO A 59 11.92 14.15 12.11
N GLY A 60 12.94 13.39 11.71
CA GLY A 60 13.18 12.02 12.20
C GLY A 60 12.81 10.92 11.19
N GLY A 61 12.26 11.27 10.03
CA GLY A 61 11.98 10.32 8.95
C GLY A 61 10.71 9.50 9.15
N ILE A 62 9.84 9.92 10.07
CA ILE A 62 8.65 9.18 10.49
C ILE A 62 7.42 9.71 9.75
N TYR A 63 6.65 8.82 9.12
CA TYR A 63 5.35 9.15 8.55
C TYR A 63 4.26 9.08 9.63
N PRO A 64 3.08 9.68 9.38
CA PRO A 64 1.92 9.45 10.23
C PRO A 64 1.69 7.95 10.46
N LEU A 65 1.29 7.59 11.68
CA LEU A 65 1.12 6.20 12.11
C LEU A 65 0.26 5.38 11.13
N GLU A 66 -0.75 5.99 10.53
CA GLU A 66 -1.64 5.30 9.61
C GLU A 66 -0.93 4.88 8.31
N ILE A 67 0.08 5.64 7.87
CA ILE A 67 0.91 5.30 6.71
C ILE A 67 1.94 4.22 7.09
N GLU A 68 2.54 4.31 8.28
CA GLU A 68 3.47 3.30 8.81
C GLU A 68 2.81 1.92 8.97
N GLN A 69 1.53 1.89 9.32
CA GLN A 69 0.74 0.64 9.35
C GLN A 69 0.58 0.04 7.95
N ILE A 70 0.39 0.88 6.92
CA ILE A 70 0.35 0.43 5.53
C ILE A 70 1.72 -0.10 5.08
N PHE A 71 2.81 0.54 5.49
CA PHE A 71 4.17 0.05 5.21
C PHE A 71 4.39 -1.35 5.77
N SER A 72 3.99 -1.57 7.02
CA SER A 72 4.09 -2.86 7.69
C SER A 72 3.31 -3.93 6.91
N TYR A 73 2.08 -3.62 6.50
CA TYR A 73 1.28 -4.49 5.64
C TYR A 73 1.96 -4.80 4.30
N MET A 74 2.47 -3.77 3.61
CA MET A 74 3.15 -3.93 2.33
C MET A 74 4.37 -4.85 2.42
N VAL A 75 5.14 -4.76 3.50
CA VAL A 75 6.30 -5.64 3.73
C VAL A 75 5.88 -7.09 3.97
N MET A 76 4.87 -7.31 4.83
CA MET A 76 4.39 -8.66 5.14
C MET A 76 3.84 -9.36 3.89
N GLU A 77 3.02 -8.65 3.12
CA GLU A 77 2.35 -9.17 1.91
C GLU A 77 3.21 -9.07 0.64
N ARG A 78 4.45 -8.59 0.76
CA ARG A 78 5.39 -8.40 -0.36
C ARG A 78 4.79 -7.55 -1.49
N ILE A 79 4.07 -6.50 -1.11
CA ILE A 79 3.45 -5.53 -2.01
C ILE A 79 4.45 -4.41 -2.31
N ASN A 80 4.74 -4.23 -3.60
CA ASN A 80 5.66 -3.22 -4.09
C ASN A 80 5.00 -1.86 -4.28
N VAL A 81 3.74 -1.82 -4.70
CA VAL A 81 3.02 -0.55 -4.87
C VAL A 81 1.60 -0.71 -4.39
N ILE A 82 1.10 0.27 -3.64
CA ILE A 82 -0.33 0.51 -3.46
C ILE A 82 -0.64 1.86 -4.11
N ARG A 83 -1.64 1.91 -4.99
CA ARG A 83 -2.03 3.15 -5.68
C ARG A 83 -3.54 3.32 -5.71
N CYS A 84 -3.98 4.57 -5.67
CA CYS A 84 -5.38 4.95 -5.87
C CYS A 84 -5.56 5.41 -7.32
N ARG A 85 -6.54 4.85 -8.03
CA ARG A 85 -6.93 5.30 -9.38
C ARG A 85 -8.45 5.26 -9.49
N ASP A 86 -9.05 6.37 -9.90
CA ASP A 86 -10.50 6.49 -10.09
C ASP A 86 -11.32 6.02 -8.86
N GLY A 87 -10.79 6.28 -7.65
CA GLY A 87 -11.41 5.89 -6.38
C GLY A 87 -11.25 4.41 -6.00
N LYS A 88 -10.54 3.62 -6.79
CA LYS A 88 -10.20 2.22 -6.52
C LYS A 88 -8.75 2.06 -6.12
N MET A 89 -8.50 1.09 -5.24
CA MET A 89 -7.16 0.77 -4.77
C MET A 89 -6.59 -0.41 -5.56
N TYR A 90 -5.34 -0.29 -5.99
CA TYR A 90 -4.63 -1.34 -6.70
C TYR A 90 -3.32 -1.65 -5.98
N ARG A 91 -2.94 -2.92 -5.97
CA ARG A 91 -1.62 -3.37 -5.55
C ARG A 91 -0.82 -3.92 -6.72
N GLU A 92 0.50 -3.73 -6.65
CA GLU A 92 1.47 -4.37 -7.53
C GLU A 92 2.41 -5.23 -6.68
N THR A 93 2.59 -6.50 -7.04
CA THR A 93 3.49 -7.44 -6.37
C THR A 93 4.53 -8.00 -7.35
N LEU A 94 5.74 -8.25 -6.87
CA LEU A 94 6.77 -9.01 -7.60
C LEU A 94 6.62 -10.51 -7.30
N GLY A 95 6.58 -11.34 -8.34
CA GLY A 95 6.50 -12.80 -8.19
C GLY A 95 5.43 -13.41 -9.09
N GLU A 96 5.12 -14.69 -8.93
CA GLU A 96 4.00 -15.34 -9.64
C GLU A 96 2.66 -14.90 -9.04
N MET A 97 1.63 -14.83 -9.90
CA MET A 97 0.26 -14.55 -9.47
C MET A 97 -0.15 -15.59 -8.41
N PRO A 98 -0.55 -15.20 -7.18
CA PRO A 98 -0.98 -16.18 -6.19
C PRO A 98 -2.14 -16.98 -6.79
N SER A 99 -2.00 -18.30 -6.79
CA SER A 99 -3.05 -19.17 -7.29
C SER A 99 -4.26 -19.01 -6.36
N ARG A 100 -5.46 -18.84 -6.94
CA ARG A 100 -6.72 -18.74 -6.17
C ARG A 100 -7.06 -20.00 -5.35
N LEU A 101 -6.18 -21.00 -5.34
CA LEU A 101 -6.32 -22.28 -4.65
C LEU A 101 -5.41 -22.40 -3.40
N ASP A 102 -4.59 -21.38 -3.13
CA ASP A 102 -3.72 -21.33 -1.94
C ASP A 102 -4.27 -20.40 -0.82
N MET A 103 -5.54 -19.97 -0.94
CA MET A 103 -6.35 -19.33 0.12
C MET A 103 -7.49 -20.27 0.52
#